data_AF-A0A950K3N0-F1
#
_entry.id   AF-A0A950K3N0-F1
#
_cell.length_a   1.000
_cell.length_b   1.000
_cell.length_c   1.000
_cell.angle_alpha   90.00
_cell.angle_beta   90.00
_cell.angle_gamma   90.00
#
_symmetry.space_group_name_H-M   'P 1'
#
loop_
_entity.id
_entity.type
_entity.pdbx_description
1 polymer ?
#
loop_
_entity_poly.entity_id
_entity_poly.type
_entity_poly.pdbx_seq_one_letter_code
_entity_poly.pdbx_strand_id
1 'polypeptide(L)'
;MSGNGTNDIPAAPVQLRFGAKPALSLPPQVPIQKYRASQSNIPDDKRVRAQLKKAAADHIRRVNAVPPLTISELREHTAAVLALTGVDVQFKDYVAVLVSNAAWHDTVAKIPYERRLLLLPKCLRVEDKCPAPFDEFGLLCKECGLCSIQDLTVEAERLGYAVLVAEGSAIVRSMIETGKIEAVVGVSCLNVLEKSFPHMEAAAIPGVAIPLLQDDCINTTVDLDWVWDLIHLTSKDKTYRLDLEALKADVKTWFGAASLDEIMGPATDETSAVARRWLAKDGKRWRPYLTACATMALLSDQKDEAPRITPDLKKLAVAVECFHKASLIHDDIEDGDELRYGERTLHAEEGVPVALNAGDFLLGEGYRLIGELSVDPAIKVEMLQLASAGHLTLSRGQGR
;
A
#
# COMPACT_ATOMS: atom_id res chain seq x y z
N MET A 1 -32.53 54.36 -3.64
CA MET A 1 -32.80 53.12 -4.39
C MET A 1 -31.49 52.67 -5.00
N SER A 2 -30.87 51.65 -4.38
CA SER A 2 -30.47 50.37 -5.03
C SER A 2 -29.38 50.56 -6.07
N GLY A 3 -28.13 50.16 -5.86
CA GLY A 3 -27.65 48.94 -5.20
C GLY A 3 -27.00 48.08 -6.29
N ASN A 4 -25.69 47.87 -6.22
CA ASN A 4 -25.00 46.73 -6.80
C ASN A 4 -23.61 46.63 -6.17
N GLY A 5 -23.49 45.69 -5.22
CA GLY A 5 -22.23 45.26 -4.65
C GLY A 5 -21.53 44.33 -5.62
N THR A 6 -20.25 44.61 -5.86
CA THR A 6 -19.30 43.65 -6.40
C THR A 6 -18.24 43.44 -5.32
N ASN A 7 -18.12 42.20 -4.86
CA ASN A 7 -17.14 41.74 -3.89
C ASN A 7 -15.79 41.60 -4.59
N ASP A 8 -14.92 42.60 -4.47
CA ASP A 8 -13.50 42.44 -4.78
C ASP A 8 -12.78 41.89 -3.54
N ILE A 9 -12.50 40.59 -3.57
CA ILE A 9 -11.56 39.93 -2.66
C ILE A 9 -10.15 40.31 -3.14
N PRO A 10 -9.32 41.03 -2.36
CA PRO A 10 -7.96 41.30 -2.78
C PRO A 10 -7.13 40.01 -2.75
N ALA A 11 -6.60 39.62 -3.91
CA ALA A 11 -5.62 38.57 -4.05
C ALA A 11 -4.35 38.93 -3.25
N ALA A 12 -4.17 38.30 -2.09
CA ALA A 12 -2.91 38.37 -1.36
C ALA A 12 -1.87 37.50 -2.09
N PRO A 13 -0.71 38.05 -2.48
CA PRO A 13 0.33 37.26 -3.15
C PRO A 13 0.93 36.26 -2.16
N VAL A 14 0.92 34.98 -2.54
CA VAL A 14 1.67 33.90 -1.90
C VAL A 14 3.15 34.24 -1.98
N GLN A 15 3.72 34.76 -0.89
CA GLN A 15 5.15 34.98 -0.77
C GLN A 15 5.85 33.63 -0.51
N LEU A 16 6.34 33.02 -1.59
CA LEU A 16 7.37 31.98 -1.51
C LEU A 16 8.63 32.59 -0.88
N ARG A 17 8.85 32.30 0.40
CA ARG A 17 10.07 32.69 1.11
C ARG A 17 11.25 31.86 0.61
N PHE A 18 11.98 32.37 -0.39
CA PHE A 18 13.35 31.93 -0.64
C PHE A 18 14.26 32.57 0.41
N GLY A 19 14.31 31.96 1.59
CA GLY A 19 15.24 32.33 2.65
C GLY A 19 16.67 31.94 2.28
N ALA A 20 17.60 32.87 2.43
CA ALA A 20 19.04 32.62 2.34
C ALA A 20 19.43 31.43 3.23
N LYS A 21 20.36 30.57 2.74
CA LYS A 21 20.93 29.46 3.52
C LYS A 21 21.35 29.97 4.91
N PRO A 22 20.79 29.46 6.02
CA PRO A 22 21.29 29.82 7.33
C PRO A 22 22.74 29.34 7.45
N ALA A 23 23.55 30.13 8.17
CA ALA A 23 24.81 29.64 8.73
C ALA A 23 24.55 28.29 9.43
N LEU A 24 25.53 27.37 9.36
CA LEU A 24 25.49 26.08 10.05
C LEU A 24 25.12 26.30 11.53
N SER A 25 23.83 26.20 11.86
CA SER A 25 23.37 26.19 13.24
C SER A 25 23.51 24.75 13.70
N LEU A 26 24.37 24.52 14.69
CA LEU A 26 24.33 23.26 15.41
C LEU A 26 22.88 23.04 15.86
N PRO A 27 22.27 21.87 15.60
CA PRO A 27 20.94 21.59 16.11
C PRO A 27 20.95 21.80 17.64
N PRO A 28 19.88 22.40 18.21
CA PRO A 28 19.77 22.55 19.64
C PRO A 28 19.98 21.19 20.31
N GLN A 29 20.74 21.17 21.43
CA GLN A 29 21.06 19.94 22.13
C GLN A 29 19.78 19.16 22.45
N VAL A 30 19.79 17.84 22.19
CA VAL A 30 18.72 16.92 22.60
C VAL A 30 18.38 17.20 24.07
N PRO A 31 17.12 17.56 24.39
CA PRO A 31 16.76 17.86 25.75
C PRO A 31 17.06 16.65 26.64
N ILE A 32 17.91 16.84 27.65
CA ILE A 32 18.21 15.80 28.64
C ILE A 32 16.89 15.51 29.37
N GLN A 33 16.25 14.40 29.02
CA GLN A 33 15.04 13.96 29.71
C GLN A 33 15.40 13.69 31.17
N LYS A 34 14.73 14.40 32.08
CA LYS A 34 14.84 14.12 33.51
C LYS A 34 14.34 12.70 33.74
N TYR A 35 15.12 11.88 34.42
CA TYR A 35 14.70 10.54 34.77
C TYR A 35 13.39 10.56 35.55
N ARG A 36 12.45 9.72 35.13
CA ARG A 36 11.19 9.43 35.80
C ARG A 36 11.03 7.91 35.81
N ALA A 37 10.60 7.37 36.94
CA ALA A 37 10.32 5.95 37.05
C ALA A 37 9.23 5.53 36.06
N SER A 38 9.35 4.31 35.56
CA SER A 38 8.36 3.69 34.70
C SER A 38 7.10 3.32 35.49
N GLN A 39 5.95 3.25 34.81
CA GLN A 39 4.71 2.72 35.35
C GLN A 39 4.89 1.26 35.81
N SER A 40 4.11 0.83 36.80
CA SER A 40 4.30 -0.45 37.50
C SER A 40 4.30 -1.71 36.61
N ASN A 41 3.63 -1.66 35.47
CA ASN A 41 3.52 -2.73 34.48
C ASN A 41 4.56 -2.63 33.35
N ILE A 42 5.60 -1.81 33.50
CA ILE A 42 6.76 -1.74 32.61
C ILE A 42 8.06 -1.87 33.44
N PRO A 43 9.01 -2.73 33.05
CA PRO A 43 10.30 -2.80 33.73
C PRO A 43 11.07 -1.47 33.64
N ASP A 44 11.46 -0.91 34.78
CA ASP A 44 12.19 0.35 34.82
C ASP A 44 13.65 0.22 34.33
N ASP A 45 14.28 -0.93 34.58
CA ASP A 45 15.62 -1.22 34.09
C ASP A 45 15.61 -1.49 32.57
N LYS A 46 16.33 -0.65 31.84
CA LYS A 46 16.51 -0.76 30.39
C LYS A 46 17.12 -2.10 29.96
N ARG A 47 17.99 -2.71 30.77
CA ARG A 47 18.60 -4.02 30.48
C ARG A 47 17.55 -5.12 30.48
N VAL A 48 16.61 -5.07 31.41
CA VAL A 48 15.49 -6.03 31.47
C VAL A 48 14.59 -5.85 30.24
N ARG A 49 14.26 -4.60 29.87
CA ARG A 49 13.49 -4.33 28.63
C ARG A 49 14.19 -4.87 27.38
N ALA A 50 15.50 -4.67 27.26
CA ALA A 50 16.30 -5.17 26.13
C ALA A 50 16.32 -6.71 26.08
N GLN A 51 16.44 -7.38 27.23
CA GLN A 51 16.37 -8.84 27.32
C GLN A 51 15.00 -9.37 26.88
N LEU A 52 13.91 -8.74 27.33
CA LEU A 52 12.55 -9.11 26.92
C LEU A 52 12.32 -8.91 25.42
N LYS A 53 12.77 -7.78 24.87
CA LYS A 53 12.67 -7.49 23.42
C LYS A 53 13.38 -8.57 22.60
N LYS A 54 14.59 -8.96 23.02
CA LYS A 54 15.34 -10.05 22.38
C LYS A 54 14.62 -11.40 22.51
N ALA A 55 14.13 -11.75 23.70
CA ALA A 55 13.43 -13.01 23.94
C ALA A 55 12.14 -13.13 23.11
N ALA A 56 11.38 -12.04 22.97
CA ALA A 56 10.20 -12.00 22.10
C ALA A 56 10.56 -12.21 20.63
N ALA A 57 11.59 -11.52 20.12
CA ALA A 57 12.06 -11.67 18.75
C ALA A 57 12.55 -13.11 18.45
N ASP A 58 13.35 -13.68 19.36
CA ASP A 58 13.86 -15.05 19.22
C ASP A 58 12.72 -16.09 19.28
N HIS A 59 11.71 -15.87 20.14
CA HIS A 59 10.54 -16.74 20.22
C HIS A 59 9.72 -16.72 18.92
N ILE A 60 9.32 -15.53 18.45
CA ILE A 60 8.52 -15.36 17.23
C ILE A 60 9.23 -15.96 16.02
N ARG A 61 10.54 -15.73 15.88
CA ARG A 61 11.34 -16.31 14.79
C ARG A 61 11.36 -17.84 14.86
N ARG A 62 11.51 -18.42 16.06
CA ARG A 62 11.57 -19.87 16.24
C ARG A 62 10.26 -20.56 15.88
N VAL A 63 9.12 -19.94 16.21
CA VAL A 63 7.79 -20.49 15.89
C VAL A 63 7.32 -20.08 14.48
N ASN A 64 8.06 -19.20 13.80
CA ASN A 64 7.73 -18.65 12.49
C ASN A 64 6.30 -18.08 12.44
N ALA A 65 5.92 -17.34 13.48
CA ALA A 65 4.57 -16.76 13.54
C ALA A 65 4.42 -15.67 12.47
N VAL A 66 3.29 -15.70 11.76
CA VAL A 66 3.00 -14.77 10.66
C VAL A 66 1.91 -13.81 11.12
N PRO A 67 2.12 -12.48 11.04
CA PRO A 67 1.09 -11.51 11.40
C PRO A 67 -0.06 -11.46 10.34
N PRO A 68 -1.26 -11.00 10.71
CA PRO A 68 -1.67 -10.54 12.04
C PRO A 68 -1.86 -11.73 13.00
N LEU A 69 -1.36 -11.58 14.23
CA LEU A 69 -1.64 -12.55 15.30
C LEU A 69 -3.02 -12.29 15.87
N THR A 70 -3.81 -13.34 16.04
CA THR A 70 -5.07 -13.26 16.77
C THR A 70 -4.83 -12.94 18.24
N ILE A 71 -5.83 -12.40 18.94
CA ILE A 71 -5.76 -12.17 20.40
C ILE A 71 -5.37 -13.47 21.15
N SER A 72 -5.83 -14.63 20.69
CA SER A 72 -5.50 -15.92 21.31
C SER A 72 -4.03 -16.26 21.12
N GLU A 73 -3.51 -16.17 19.89
CA GLU A 73 -2.10 -16.42 19.58
C GLU A 73 -1.19 -15.42 20.30
N LEU A 74 -1.55 -14.14 20.32
CA LEU A 74 -0.81 -13.11 21.02
C LEU A 74 -0.67 -13.45 22.51
N ARG A 75 -1.75 -13.90 23.16
CA ARG A 75 -1.73 -14.32 24.57
C ARG A 75 -0.87 -15.55 24.78
N GLU A 76 -0.96 -16.54 23.90
CA GLU A 76 -0.17 -17.77 23.96
C GLU A 76 1.33 -17.48 23.85
N HIS A 77 1.73 -16.71 22.84
CA HIS A 77 3.12 -16.31 22.64
C HIS A 77 3.64 -15.42 23.78
N THR A 78 2.80 -14.52 24.31
CA THR A 78 3.14 -13.69 25.48
C THR A 78 3.42 -14.56 26.70
N ALA A 79 2.55 -15.53 27.00
CA ALA A 79 2.74 -16.47 28.11
C ALA A 79 4.03 -17.30 27.94
N ALA A 80 4.33 -17.73 26.71
CA ALA A 80 5.56 -18.46 26.42
C ALA A 80 6.81 -17.59 26.64
N VAL A 81 6.80 -16.32 26.25
CA VAL A 81 7.93 -15.39 26.48
C VAL A 81 8.12 -15.09 27.96
N LEU A 82 7.03 -14.89 28.72
CA LEU A 82 7.09 -14.73 30.18
C LEU A 82 7.71 -15.97 30.85
N ALA A 83 7.27 -17.17 30.47
CA ALA A 83 7.81 -18.42 31.00
C ALA A 83 9.30 -18.63 30.67
N LEU A 84 9.74 -18.22 29.47
CA LEU A 84 11.14 -18.32 29.04
C LEU A 84 12.07 -17.37 29.79
N THR A 85 11.58 -16.21 30.20
CA THR A 85 12.39 -15.13 30.79
C THR A 85 12.32 -15.10 32.31
N GLY A 86 11.28 -15.70 32.90
CA GLY A 86 11.07 -15.74 34.35
C GLY A 86 10.73 -14.38 34.96
N VAL A 87 10.35 -13.39 34.14
CA VAL A 87 9.93 -12.07 34.64
C VAL A 87 8.51 -12.12 35.20
N ASP A 88 8.19 -11.14 36.03
CA ASP A 88 6.89 -11.03 36.68
C ASP A 88 5.74 -10.90 35.67
N VAL A 89 4.63 -11.59 35.94
CA VAL A 89 3.40 -11.59 35.16
C VAL A 89 2.77 -10.18 35.05
N GLN A 90 3.09 -9.26 35.97
CA GLN A 90 2.66 -7.87 35.88
C GLN A 90 3.11 -7.17 34.57
N PHE A 91 4.17 -7.67 33.92
CA PHE A 91 4.68 -7.13 32.65
C PHE A 91 4.03 -7.75 31.40
N LYS A 92 2.97 -8.56 31.55
CA LYS A 92 2.33 -9.27 30.45
C LYS A 92 1.93 -8.36 29.28
N ASP A 93 1.40 -7.17 29.56
CA ASP A 93 0.88 -6.28 28.52
C ASP A 93 2.04 -5.63 27.76
N TYR A 94 3.12 -5.31 28.46
CA TYR A 94 4.37 -4.86 27.86
C TYR A 94 4.98 -5.95 26.97
N VAL A 95 5.03 -7.20 27.45
CA VAL A 95 5.53 -8.34 26.67
C VAL A 95 4.65 -8.63 25.46
N ALA A 96 3.33 -8.47 25.55
CA ALA A 96 2.42 -8.60 24.41
C ALA A 96 2.75 -7.60 23.30
N VAL A 97 3.07 -6.34 23.64
CA VAL A 97 3.56 -5.35 22.66
C VAL A 97 4.85 -5.82 22.00
N LEU A 98 5.80 -6.38 22.77
CA LEU A 98 7.06 -6.89 22.22
C LEU A 98 6.85 -8.06 21.25
N VAL A 99 5.95 -8.98 21.59
CA VAL A 99 5.58 -10.12 20.75
C VAL A 99 4.91 -9.64 19.45
N SER A 100 3.94 -8.73 19.55
CA SER A 100 3.29 -8.14 18.37
C SER A 100 4.30 -7.42 17.47
N ASN A 101 5.19 -6.61 18.07
CA ASN A 101 6.23 -5.92 17.32
C ASN A 101 7.16 -6.89 16.61
N ALA A 102 7.56 -7.98 17.27
CA ALA A 102 8.42 -9.00 16.67
C ALA A 102 7.75 -9.70 15.48
N ALA A 103 6.44 -9.96 15.54
CA ALA A 103 5.70 -10.54 14.42
C ALA A 103 5.60 -9.58 13.22
N TRP A 104 5.36 -8.30 13.46
CA TRP A 104 5.25 -7.29 12.40
C TRP A 104 6.59 -6.74 11.90
N HIS A 105 7.67 -6.94 12.64
CA HIS A 105 8.99 -6.33 12.42
C HIS A 105 9.44 -6.41 10.95
N ASP A 106 9.50 -7.61 10.39
CA ASP A 106 10.02 -7.81 9.03
C ASP A 106 9.05 -7.28 7.97
N THR A 107 7.74 -7.30 8.25
CA THR A 107 6.74 -6.72 7.34
C THR A 107 6.88 -5.20 7.28
N VAL A 108 6.98 -4.54 8.44
CA VAL A 108 7.18 -3.08 8.50
C VAL A 108 8.51 -2.68 7.87
N ALA A 109 9.58 -3.47 8.08
CA ALA A 109 10.90 -3.22 7.51
C ALA A 109 10.91 -3.17 5.97
N LYS A 110 10.04 -3.94 5.30
CA LYS A 110 9.94 -3.99 3.83
C LYS A 110 9.14 -2.83 3.23
N ILE A 111 8.30 -2.17 4.02
CA ILE A 111 7.44 -1.08 3.52
C ILE A 111 8.30 0.19 3.34
N PRO A 112 8.25 0.90 2.20
CA PRO A 112 9.02 2.15 2.00
C PRO A 112 8.66 3.23 3.03
N TYR A 113 9.62 4.09 3.39
CA TYR A 113 9.41 5.12 4.43
C TYR A 113 8.27 6.09 4.09
N GLU A 114 8.15 6.45 2.81
CA GLU A 114 7.10 7.32 2.26
C GLU A 114 5.68 6.75 2.37
N ARG A 115 5.55 5.44 2.66
CA ARG A 115 4.27 4.78 2.93
C ARG A 115 4.08 4.48 4.42
N ARG A 116 4.85 5.11 5.31
CA ARG A 116 4.75 4.92 6.77
C ARG A 116 4.26 6.17 7.48
N LEU A 117 3.50 5.95 8.55
CA LEU A 117 3.13 6.97 9.52
C LEU A 117 3.98 6.84 10.78
N LEU A 118 4.60 7.94 11.21
CA LEU A 118 5.07 8.07 12.58
C LEU A 118 3.97 8.74 13.40
N LEU A 119 3.40 8.01 14.36
CA LEU A 119 2.38 8.50 15.27
C LEU A 119 2.98 8.76 16.65
N LEU A 120 3.03 10.03 17.06
CA LEU A 120 3.56 10.46 18.35
C LEU A 120 2.46 10.98 19.27
N PRO A 121 2.54 10.75 20.59
CA PRO A 121 1.59 11.30 21.54
C PRO A 121 2.03 12.70 21.96
N LYS A 122 1.06 13.58 22.19
CA LYS A 122 1.31 14.95 22.67
C LYS A 122 1.98 14.98 24.05
N CYS A 123 1.82 13.90 24.84
CA CYS A 123 2.34 13.77 26.20
C CYS A 123 3.87 13.79 26.30
N LEU A 124 4.59 13.57 25.19
CA LEU A 124 6.06 13.72 25.13
C LEU A 124 6.52 15.18 25.25
N ARG A 125 5.63 16.15 25.00
CA ARG A 125 5.97 17.57 25.09
C ARG A 125 6.24 17.99 26.53
N VAL A 126 6.98 19.09 26.67
CA VAL A 126 7.06 19.84 27.92
C VAL A 126 5.82 20.74 28.01
N GLU A 127 4.78 20.26 28.69
CA GLU A 127 3.42 20.83 28.62
C GLU A 127 3.36 22.31 29.00
N ASP A 128 4.06 22.71 30.05
CA ASP A 128 4.07 24.07 30.58
C ASP A 128 4.81 25.09 29.68
N LYS A 129 5.58 24.61 28.69
CA LYS A 129 6.46 25.45 27.85
C LYS A 129 6.25 25.27 26.35
N CYS A 130 5.46 24.28 25.93
CA CYS A 130 5.29 23.97 24.52
C CYS A 130 4.47 25.08 23.82
N PRO A 131 5.03 25.77 22.79
CA PRO A 131 4.34 26.85 22.09
C PRO A 131 3.46 26.37 20.93
N ALA A 132 3.35 25.05 20.75
CA ALA A 132 2.67 24.42 19.62
C ALA A 132 1.15 24.59 19.73
N PRO A 133 0.47 25.08 18.68
CA PRO A 133 -0.98 25.12 18.63
C PRO A 133 -1.54 23.72 18.37
N PHE A 134 -2.85 23.60 18.51
CA PHE A 134 -3.60 22.42 18.15
C PHE A 134 -4.58 22.74 17.04
N ASP A 135 -4.75 21.79 16.14
CA ASP A 135 -5.86 21.78 15.19
C ASP A 135 -6.80 20.60 15.49
N GLU A 136 -7.70 20.29 14.54
CA GLU A 136 -8.62 19.16 14.65
C GLU A 136 -7.92 17.79 14.62
N PHE A 137 -6.69 17.72 14.12
CA PHE A 137 -5.94 16.49 13.92
C PHE A 137 -4.91 16.23 15.02
N GLY A 138 -4.35 17.26 15.65
CA GLY A 138 -3.39 17.09 16.74
C GLY A 138 -2.57 18.32 17.08
N LEU A 139 -1.39 18.07 17.66
CA LEU A 139 -0.42 19.08 18.02
C LEU A 139 0.44 19.44 16.79
N LEU A 140 0.53 20.73 16.46
CA LEU A 140 1.37 21.22 15.37
C LEU A 140 2.74 21.63 15.90
N CYS A 141 3.71 20.71 15.84
CA CYS A 141 5.07 20.94 16.34
C CYS A 141 5.70 22.20 15.69
N LYS A 142 6.23 23.10 16.53
CA LYS A 142 6.94 24.32 16.09
C LYS A 142 8.47 24.22 16.20
N GLU A 143 8.99 23.01 16.39
CA GLU A 143 10.44 22.79 16.49
C GLU A 143 11.13 23.67 17.56
N CYS A 144 10.50 23.77 18.74
CA CYS A 144 10.94 24.65 19.83
C CYS A 144 12.17 24.15 20.63
N GLY A 145 12.66 22.94 20.37
CA GLY A 145 13.84 22.33 21.01
C GLY A 145 13.62 21.77 22.42
N LEU A 146 12.38 21.75 22.91
CA LEU A 146 12.09 21.43 24.32
C LEU A 146 11.84 19.95 24.60
N CYS A 147 11.50 19.15 23.59
CA CYS A 147 11.16 17.73 23.75
C CYS A 147 11.60 16.93 22.52
N SER A 148 11.56 15.60 22.63
CA SER A 148 11.98 14.69 21.57
C SER A 148 11.05 14.67 20.35
N ILE A 149 9.84 15.26 20.43
CA ILE A 149 8.90 15.31 19.29
C ILE A 149 9.58 15.94 18.08
N GLN A 150 10.32 17.05 18.27
CA GLN A 150 11.01 17.71 17.16
C GLN A 150 12.00 16.80 16.46
N ASP A 151 12.95 16.21 17.19
CA ASP A 151 14.02 15.42 16.60
C ASP A 151 13.45 14.21 15.83
N LEU A 152 12.42 13.58 16.39
CA LEU A 152 11.72 12.46 15.78
C LEU A 152 10.93 12.88 14.54
N THR A 153 10.23 14.01 14.59
CA THR A 153 9.50 14.56 13.43
C THR A 153 10.45 14.91 12.29
N VAL A 154 11.51 15.67 12.59
CA VAL A 154 12.50 16.11 11.58
C VAL A 154 13.16 14.91 10.91
N GLU A 155 13.53 13.88 11.68
CA GLU A 155 14.13 12.69 11.06
C GLU A 155 13.12 11.89 10.24
N ALA A 156 11.92 11.65 10.78
CA ALA A 156 10.92 10.86 10.08
C ALA A 156 10.54 11.53 8.75
N GLU A 157 10.34 12.85 8.73
CA GLU A 157 10.09 13.61 7.51
C GLU A 157 11.29 13.56 6.55
N ARG A 158 12.53 13.64 7.05
CA ARG A 158 13.76 13.47 6.24
C ARG A 158 13.82 12.10 5.56
N LEU A 159 13.35 11.05 6.22
CA LEU A 159 13.25 9.70 5.66
C LEU A 159 12.06 9.52 4.71
N GLY A 160 11.04 10.39 4.79
CA GLY A 160 9.87 10.40 3.92
C GLY A 160 8.54 10.09 4.62
N TYR A 161 8.53 9.83 5.92
CA TYR A 161 7.32 9.50 6.68
C TYR A 161 6.30 10.64 6.61
N ALA A 162 5.02 10.27 6.65
CA ALA A 162 4.02 11.17 7.22
C ALA A 162 4.17 11.17 8.75
N VAL A 163 4.10 12.33 9.39
CA VAL A 163 4.19 12.44 10.85
C VAL A 163 2.91 13.05 11.40
N LEU A 164 2.38 12.46 12.46
CA LEU A 164 1.22 12.98 13.17
C LEU A 164 1.47 12.96 14.67
N VAL A 165 1.21 14.09 15.33
CA VAL A 165 1.28 14.18 16.79
C VAL A 165 -0.14 14.26 17.35
N ALA A 166 -0.76 13.11 17.60
CA ALA A 166 -2.18 13.03 17.93
C ALA A 166 -2.50 11.85 18.86
N GLU A 167 -3.68 11.92 19.48
CA GLU A 167 -4.23 10.84 20.31
C GLU A 167 -5.34 10.05 19.59
N GLY A 168 -5.80 10.53 18.42
CA GLY A 168 -6.99 10.01 17.75
C GLY A 168 -6.71 8.93 16.69
N SER A 169 -7.39 7.78 16.81
CA SER A 169 -7.28 6.69 15.84
C SER A 169 -8.07 6.90 14.54
N ALA A 170 -8.94 7.92 14.46
CA ALA A 170 -9.85 8.10 13.31
C ALA A 170 -9.12 8.53 12.03
N ILE A 171 -8.21 9.50 12.12
CA ILE A 171 -7.43 9.97 10.96
C ILE A 171 -6.46 8.89 10.46
N VAL A 172 -5.87 8.13 11.39
CA VAL A 172 -4.97 7.01 11.08
C VAL A 172 -5.71 5.95 10.25
N ARG A 173 -6.93 5.58 10.66
CA ARG A 173 -7.78 4.65 9.90
C ARG A 173 -8.07 5.18 8.49
N SER A 174 -8.47 6.44 8.35
CA SER A 174 -8.74 7.03 7.03
C SER A 174 -7.51 7.06 6.12
N MET A 175 -6.33 7.38 6.65
CA MET A 175 -5.07 7.36 5.87
C MET A 175 -4.70 5.96 5.37
N ILE A 176 -5.04 4.94 6.15
CA ILE A 176 -4.83 3.54 5.79
C ILE A 176 -5.88 3.09 4.76
N GLU A 177 -7.16 3.38 4.99
CA GLU A 177 -8.26 3.04 4.07
C GLU A 177 -8.11 3.70 2.70
N THR A 178 -7.53 4.90 2.65
CA THR A 178 -7.22 5.59 1.39
C THR A 178 -5.94 5.09 0.70
N GLY A 179 -5.22 4.13 1.28
CA GLY A 179 -3.98 3.58 0.73
C GLY A 179 -2.79 4.53 0.73
N LYS A 180 -2.90 5.68 1.42
CA LYS A 180 -1.81 6.65 1.55
C LYS A 180 -0.68 6.11 2.41
N ILE A 181 -1.02 5.27 3.39
CA ILE A 181 -0.07 4.71 4.35
C ILE A 181 -0.33 3.21 4.49
N GLU A 182 0.74 2.43 4.49
CA GLU A 182 0.72 0.97 4.59
C GLU A 182 1.27 0.45 5.92
N ALA A 183 1.95 1.28 6.72
CA ALA A 183 2.40 0.89 8.05
C ALA A 183 2.45 2.05 9.06
N VAL A 184 2.35 1.70 10.34
CA VAL A 184 2.42 2.66 11.46
C VAL A 184 3.57 2.31 12.41
N VAL A 185 4.42 3.30 12.69
CA VAL A 185 5.35 3.30 13.83
C VAL A 185 4.74 4.20 14.88
N GLY A 186 4.23 3.63 15.97
CA GLY A 186 3.46 4.36 16.98
C GLY A 186 4.18 4.47 18.32
N VAL A 187 4.04 5.59 19.00
CA VAL A 187 4.38 5.74 20.42
C VAL A 187 3.08 6.00 21.19
N SER A 188 2.80 5.26 22.27
CA SER A 188 1.57 5.46 23.04
C SER A 188 1.62 4.84 24.43
N CYS A 189 0.67 5.19 25.31
CA CYS A 189 0.51 4.54 26.61
C CYS A 189 0.06 3.09 26.42
N LEU A 190 0.50 2.20 27.32
CA LEU A 190 0.20 0.76 27.24
C LEU A 190 -1.31 0.46 27.19
N ASN A 191 -2.11 1.18 27.98
CA ASN A 191 -3.58 1.06 28.01
C ASN A 191 -4.26 1.42 26.68
N VAL A 192 -3.66 2.32 25.89
CA VAL A 192 -4.17 2.70 24.57
C VAL A 192 -3.79 1.64 23.54
N LEU A 193 -2.54 1.14 23.61
CA LEU A 193 -2.04 0.09 22.72
C LEU A 193 -2.88 -1.19 22.84
N GLU A 194 -3.21 -1.61 24.06
CA GLU A 194 -4.06 -2.78 24.32
C GLU A 194 -5.40 -2.69 23.60
N LYS A 195 -6.04 -1.51 23.63
CA LYS A 195 -7.33 -1.26 22.98
C LYS A 195 -7.21 -1.13 21.46
N SER A 196 -6.05 -0.78 20.94
CA SER A 196 -5.83 -0.67 19.49
C SER A 196 -5.59 -2.02 18.80
N PHE A 197 -5.07 -3.03 19.50
CA PHE A 197 -4.72 -4.32 18.88
C PHE A 197 -5.87 -4.99 18.12
N PRO A 198 -7.10 -5.12 18.66
CA PRO A 198 -8.19 -5.77 17.95
C PRO A 198 -8.55 -5.06 16.63
N HIS A 199 -8.37 -3.73 16.58
CA HIS A 199 -8.61 -2.95 15.38
C HIS A 199 -7.49 -3.13 14.34
N MET A 200 -6.24 -3.19 14.78
CA MET A 200 -5.10 -3.43 13.89
C MET A 200 -5.13 -4.85 13.31
N GLU A 201 -5.49 -5.84 14.12
CA GLU A 201 -5.71 -7.23 13.70
C GLU A 201 -6.82 -7.30 12.64
N ALA A 202 -8.01 -6.76 12.94
CA ALA A 202 -9.16 -6.82 12.04
C ALA A 202 -8.92 -6.13 10.69
N ALA A 203 -8.12 -5.06 10.68
CA ALA A 203 -7.75 -4.34 9.47
C ALA A 203 -6.42 -4.81 8.85
N ALA A 204 -5.78 -5.83 9.44
CA ALA A 204 -4.47 -6.37 9.03
C ALA A 204 -3.40 -5.27 8.81
N ILE A 205 -3.42 -4.23 9.65
CA ILE A 205 -2.53 -3.07 9.52
C ILE A 205 -1.15 -3.43 10.06
N PRO A 206 -0.09 -3.41 9.23
CA PRO A 206 1.27 -3.54 9.71
C PRO A 206 1.62 -2.40 10.66
N GLY A 207 2.05 -2.73 11.88
CA GLY A 207 2.51 -1.69 12.78
C GLY A 207 3.34 -2.20 13.95
N VAL A 208 4.20 -1.31 14.42
CA VAL A 208 5.05 -1.50 15.59
C VAL A 208 4.81 -0.36 16.56
N ALA A 209 4.78 -0.67 17.86
CA ALA A 209 4.44 0.29 18.90
C ALA A 209 5.52 0.36 19.99
N ILE A 210 5.83 1.56 20.46
CA ILE A 210 6.72 1.80 21.59
C ILE A 210 5.88 2.33 22.76
N PRO A 211 5.78 1.58 23.88
CA PRO A 211 5.08 2.05 25.06
C PRO A 211 5.77 3.28 25.69
N LEU A 212 4.97 4.27 26.07
CA LEU A 212 5.43 5.32 26.99
C LEU A 212 5.77 4.72 28.35
N LEU A 213 6.81 5.25 28.99
CA LEU A 213 7.25 4.79 30.30
C LEU A 213 6.33 5.29 31.42
N GLN A 214 5.58 6.36 31.20
CA GLN A 214 4.55 6.86 32.12
C GLN A 214 3.19 6.93 31.43
N ASP A 215 2.12 6.91 32.22
CA ASP A 215 0.72 6.93 31.78
C ASP A 215 -0.09 8.11 32.35
N ASP A 216 0.58 9.07 32.99
CA ASP A 216 -0.03 10.27 33.58
C ASP A 216 -0.25 11.42 32.57
N CYS A 217 -0.01 11.14 31.29
CA CYS A 217 -0.26 12.02 30.14
C CYS A 217 0.46 13.38 30.17
N ILE A 218 1.45 13.59 31.05
CA ILE A 218 2.15 14.86 31.20
C ILE A 218 3.65 14.61 31.27
N ASN A 219 4.40 15.24 30.36
CA ASN A 219 5.88 15.17 30.33
C ASN A 219 6.38 13.71 30.42
N THR A 220 5.75 12.82 29.64
CA THR A 220 6.06 11.39 29.62
C THR A 220 7.36 11.15 28.87
N THR A 221 8.06 10.07 29.21
CA THR A 221 9.28 9.63 28.52
C THR A 221 9.05 8.32 27.77
N VAL A 222 9.98 8.01 26.87
CA VAL A 222 9.98 6.81 26.03
C VAL A 222 11.41 6.31 25.88
N ASP A 223 11.60 5.03 25.58
CA ASP A 223 12.94 4.52 25.23
C ASP A 223 13.35 5.06 23.85
N LEU A 224 14.03 6.20 23.84
CA LEU A 224 14.36 6.92 22.60
C LEU A 224 15.20 6.07 21.64
N ASP A 225 16.17 5.30 22.14
CA ASP A 225 16.98 4.42 21.30
C ASP A 225 16.09 3.43 20.53
N TRP A 226 15.04 2.91 21.17
CA TRP A 226 14.11 2.00 20.51
C TRP A 226 13.24 2.72 19.47
N VAL A 227 12.84 3.96 19.72
CA VAL A 227 12.12 4.75 18.70
C VAL A 227 13.03 5.00 17.50
N TRP A 228 14.29 5.38 17.72
CA TRP A 228 15.28 5.57 16.65
C TRP A 228 15.52 4.30 15.83
N ASP A 229 15.65 3.14 16.50
CA ASP A 229 15.78 1.84 15.84
C ASP A 229 14.59 1.56 14.91
N LEU A 230 13.36 1.83 15.36
CA LEU A 230 12.15 1.52 14.60
C LEU A 230 11.86 2.53 13.48
N ILE A 231 12.19 3.81 13.66
CA ILE A 231 12.10 4.81 12.58
C ILE A 231 13.06 4.45 11.44
N HIS A 232 14.25 3.92 11.76
CA HIS A 232 15.23 3.49 10.78
C HIS A 232 15.07 2.03 10.32
N LEU A 233 14.00 1.36 10.74
CA LEU A 233 13.80 -0.04 10.43
C LEU A 233 13.63 -0.23 8.93
N THR A 234 14.57 -0.92 8.29
CA THR A 234 14.50 -1.23 6.86
C THR A 234 15.00 -2.63 6.58
N SER A 235 14.38 -3.28 5.61
CA SER A 235 14.78 -4.57 5.09
C SER A 235 15.80 -4.37 3.97
N LYS A 236 16.81 -5.24 3.90
CA LYS A 236 17.69 -5.32 2.71
C LYS A 236 16.93 -5.85 1.48
N ASP A 237 15.88 -6.63 1.73
CA ASP A 237 14.94 -7.09 0.72
C ASP A 237 13.93 -5.98 0.43
N LYS A 238 14.02 -5.42 -0.79
CA LYS A 238 13.19 -4.33 -1.32
C LYS A 238 12.03 -4.83 -2.20
N THR A 239 11.68 -6.12 -2.12
CA THR A 239 10.57 -6.69 -2.91
C THR A 239 9.26 -5.91 -2.67
N TYR A 240 8.67 -5.40 -3.75
CA TYR A 240 7.47 -4.58 -3.71
C TYR A 240 6.21 -5.47 -3.60
N ARG A 241 5.26 -5.11 -2.73
CA ARG A 241 3.94 -5.74 -2.71
C ARG A 241 3.01 -5.01 -3.68
N LEU A 242 2.49 -5.73 -4.67
CA LEU A 242 1.50 -5.21 -5.60
C LEU A 242 0.14 -5.04 -4.90
N ASP A 243 -0.46 -3.87 -5.03
CA ASP A 243 -1.87 -3.66 -4.70
C ASP A 243 -2.74 -4.34 -5.76
N LEU A 244 -3.11 -5.59 -5.45
CA LEU A 244 -3.83 -6.47 -6.36
C LEU A 244 -5.27 -6.00 -6.62
N GLU A 245 -5.91 -5.32 -5.67
CA GLU A 245 -7.29 -4.83 -5.83
C GLU A 245 -7.31 -3.54 -6.64
N ALA A 246 -6.40 -2.60 -6.38
CA ALA A 246 -6.25 -1.41 -7.22
C ALA A 246 -5.90 -1.80 -8.67
N LEU A 247 -4.95 -2.73 -8.86
CA LEU A 247 -4.59 -3.21 -10.19
C LEU A 247 -5.78 -3.85 -10.92
N LYS A 248 -6.61 -4.61 -10.21
CA LYS A 248 -7.81 -5.22 -10.78
C LYS A 248 -8.83 -4.16 -11.20
N ALA A 249 -9.00 -3.10 -10.41
CA ALA A 249 -9.83 -1.97 -10.77
C ALA A 249 -9.29 -1.24 -12.01
N ASP A 250 -7.97 -0.98 -12.05
CA ASP A 250 -7.30 -0.34 -13.19
C ASP A 250 -7.50 -1.14 -14.48
N VAL A 251 -7.26 -2.46 -14.45
CA VAL A 251 -7.42 -3.34 -15.63
C VAL A 251 -8.81 -3.23 -16.24
N LYS A 252 -9.87 -3.10 -15.41
CA LYS A 252 -11.24 -2.94 -15.94
C LYS A 252 -11.39 -1.65 -16.74
N THR A 253 -10.73 -0.56 -16.32
CA THR A 253 -10.82 0.74 -17.02
C THR A 253 -10.20 0.70 -18.42
N TRP A 254 -9.25 -0.21 -18.67
CA TRP A 254 -8.53 -0.29 -19.96
C TRP A 254 -9.43 -0.70 -21.13
N PHE A 255 -10.60 -1.27 -20.83
CA PHE A 255 -11.59 -1.71 -21.82
C PHE A 255 -12.73 -0.71 -22.04
N GLY A 256 -12.65 0.48 -21.43
CA GLY A 256 -13.56 1.59 -21.74
C GLY A 256 -13.29 2.16 -23.13
N ALA A 257 -14.32 2.69 -23.78
CA ALA A 257 -14.24 3.18 -25.17
C ALA A 257 -13.05 4.12 -25.43
N ALA A 258 -12.88 5.15 -24.58
CA ALA A 258 -11.76 6.09 -24.72
C ALA A 258 -10.38 5.43 -24.56
N SER A 259 -10.25 4.45 -23.67
CA SER A 259 -8.99 3.72 -23.48
C SER A 259 -8.70 2.78 -24.65
N LEU A 260 -9.74 2.14 -25.22
CA LEU A 260 -9.57 1.31 -26.41
C LEU A 260 -9.19 2.16 -27.63
N ASP A 261 -9.72 3.37 -27.76
CA ASP A 261 -9.32 4.29 -28.83
C ASP A 261 -7.86 4.74 -28.68
N GLU A 262 -7.39 4.98 -27.45
CA GLU A 262 -5.98 5.27 -27.17
C GLU A 262 -5.07 4.09 -27.50
N ILE A 263 -5.48 2.87 -27.14
CA ILE A 263 -4.66 1.65 -27.28
C ILE A 263 -4.64 1.14 -28.72
N MET A 264 -5.79 1.13 -29.39
CA MET A 264 -6.00 0.49 -30.68
C MET A 264 -6.16 1.50 -31.84
N GLY A 265 -6.12 2.81 -31.57
CA GLY A 265 -6.51 3.87 -32.53
C GLY A 265 -8.04 3.99 -32.66
N PRO A 266 -8.61 4.95 -33.39
CA PRO A 266 -10.06 5.06 -33.55
C PRO A 266 -10.65 3.94 -34.43
N ALA A 267 -11.93 3.60 -34.23
CA ALA A 267 -12.66 2.72 -35.14
C ALA A 267 -12.96 3.47 -36.46
N THR A 268 -12.53 2.92 -37.59
CA THR A 268 -12.63 3.57 -38.92
C THR A 268 -13.67 2.95 -39.84
N ASP A 269 -14.19 1.78 -39.47
CA ASP A 269 -15.14 0.99 -40.27
C ASP A 269 -16.06 0.17 -39.36
N GLU A 270 -17.13 -0.40 -39.92
CA GLU A 270 -18.13 -1.14 -39.15
C GLU A 270 -17.54 -2.40 -38.49
N THR A 271 -16.58 -3.07 -39.13
CA THR A 271 -15.97 -4.30 -38.56
C THR A 271 -15.22 -3.97 -37.28
N SER A 272 -14.35 -2.96 -37.34
CA SER A 272 -13.62 -2.48 -36.17
C SER A 272 -14.58 -1.97 -35.09
N ALA A 273 -15.67 -1.29 -35.46
CA ALA A 273 -16.68 -0.84 -34.52
C ALA A 273 -17.39 -2.00 -33.79
N VAL A 274 -17.87 -3.01 -34.52
CA VAL A 274 -18.51 -4.22 -33.97
C VAL A 274 -17.57 -4.96 -33.03
N ALA A 275 -16.35 -5.25 -33.50
CA ALA A 275 -15.34 -5.99 -32.74
C ALA A 275 -14.99 -5.28 -31.42
N ARG A 276 -14.84 -3.95 -31.45
CA ARG A 276 -14.53 -3.15 -30.24
C ARG A 276 -15.70 -3.06 -29.28
N ARG A 277 -16.94 -2.93 -29.77
CA ARG A 277 -18.15 -3.01 -28.93
C ARG A 277 -18.17 -4.34 -28.17
N TRP A 278 -17.86 -5.45 -28.86
CA TRP A 278 -17.81 -6.77 -28.23
C TRP A 278 -16.65 -6.93 -27.23
N LEU A 279 -15.47 -6.40 -27.54
CA LEU A 279 -14.33 -6.37 -26.64
C LEU A 279 -14.64 -5.60 -25.35
N ALA A 280 -15.31 -4.46 -25.49
CA ALA A 280 -15.73 -3.58 -24.39
C ALA A 280 -16.84 -4.18 -23.51
N LYS A 281 -17.69 -5.08 -24.04
CA LYS A 281 -18.73 -5.78 -23.24
C LYS A 281 -18.11 -6.41 -21.99
N ASP A 282 -18.78 -6.22 -20.86
CA ASP A 282 -18.27 -6.52 -19.52
C ASP A 282 -17.85 -8.01 -19.35
N GLY A 283 -17.00 -8.25 -18.36
CA GLY A 283 -16.46 -9.57 -18.07
C GLY A 283 -15.57 -9.54 -16.84
N LYS A 284 -15.17 -10.72 -16.34
CA LYS A 284 -14.31 -10.79 -15.14
C LYS A 284 -12.89 -10.24 -15.38
N ARG A 285 -12.47 -10.09 -16.64
CA ARG A 285 -11.14 -9.60 -17.07
C ARG A 285 -9.97 -10.33 -16.39
N TRP A 286 -10.13 -11.62 -16.12
CA TRP A 286 -9.10 -12.42 -15.45
C TRP A 286 -7.81 -12.55 -16.26
N ARG A 287 -7.91 -12.77 -17.57
CA ARG A 287 -6.74 -12.94 -18.44
C ARG A 287 -5.89 -11.66 -18.51
N PRO A 288 -6.43 -10.47 -18.84
CA PRO A 288 -5.65 -9.23 -18.81
C PRO A 288 -5.14 -8.90 -17.40
N TYR A 289 -5.91 -9.20 -16.35
CA TYR A 289 -5.46 -9.02 -14.97
C TYR A 289 -4.26 -9.90 -14.61
N LEU A 290 -4.30 -11.19 -14.96
CA LEU A 290 -3.18 -12.11 -14.75
C LEU A 290 -1.93 -11.70 -15.53
N THR A 291 -2.09 -11.23 -16.78
CA THR A 291 -1.01 -10.65 -17.57
C THR A 291 -0.38 -9.46 -16.85
N ALA A 292 -1.19 -8.57 -16.28
CA ALA A 292 -0.72 -7.43 -15.52
C ALA A 292 0.05 -7.84 -14.26
N CYS A 293 -0.53 -8.73 -13.44
CA CYS A 293 0.12 -9.25 -12.24
C CYS A 293 1.48 -9.89 -12.54
N ALA A 294 1.53 -10.80 -13.53
CA ALA A 294 2.76 -11.51 -13.88
C ALA A 294 3.85 -10.55 -14.37
N THR A 295 3.48 -9.60 -15.24
CA THR A 295 4.44 -8.62 -15.77
C THR A 295 4.96 -7.71 -14.67
N MET A 296 4.08 -7.19 -13.81
CA MET A 296 4.49 -6.29 -12.74
C MET A 296 5.36 -7.00 -11.69
N ALA A 297 5.06 -8.26 -11.36
CA ALA A 297 5.86 -9.06 -10.43
C ALA A 297 7.27 -9.37 -10.97
N LEU A 298 7.38 -9.70 -12.26
CA LEU A 298 8.68 -9.99 -12.86
C LEU A 298 9.52 -8.73 -13.09
N LEU A 299 8.89 -7.56 -13.27
CA LEU A 299 9.58 -6.28 -13.40
C LEU A 299 9.99 -5.68 -12.05
N SER A 300 9.25 -5.96 -10.96
CA SER A 300 9.64 -5.51 -9.61
C SER A 300 10.96 -6.12 -9.13
N ASP A 301 11.35 -7.28 -9.63
CA ASP A 301 12.61 -7.93 -9.27
C ASP A 301 13.84 -7.33 -9.99
N GLN A 302 13.63 -6.47 -10.98
CA GLN A 302 14.71 -5.94 -11.82
C GLN A 302 15.13 -4.51 -11.48
N LYS A 303 14.32 -3.75 -10.73
CA LYS A 303 14.58 -2.34 -10.42
C LYS A 303 14.26 -2.00 -8.98
N ASP A 304 15.04 -1.08 -8.41
CA ASP A 304 14.82 -0.48 -7.08
C ASP A 304 13.57 0.44 -7.01
N GLU A 305 12.70 0.42 -8.02
CA GLU A 305 11.50 1.27 -8.14
C GLU A 305 10.24 0.41 -8.26
N ALA A 306 9.14 0.89 -7.69
CA ALA A 306 7.84 0.23 -7.83
C ALA A 306 7.46 0.07 -9.32
N PRO A 307 7.02 -1.13 -9.75
CA PRO A 307 6.59 -1.36 -11.12
C PRO A 307 5.40 -0.44 -11.43
N ARG A 308 5.46 0.23 -12.59
CA ARG A 308 4.41 1.15 -13.05
C ARG A 308 3.62 0.54 -14.19
N ILE A 309 2.33 0.88 -14.26
CA ILE A 309 1.50 0.54 -15.42
C ILE A 309 2.01 1.35 -16.62
N THR A 310 2.52 0.66 -17.64
CA THR A 310 3.02 1.28 -18.87
C THR A 310 2.01 1.16 -20.02
N PRO A 311 2.11 2.00 -21.06
CA PRO A 311 1.30 1.85 -22.27
C PRO A 311 1.47 0.46 -22.92
N ASP A 312 2.68 -0.08 -22.92
CA ASP A 312 2.96 -1.42 -23.43
C ASP A 312 2.28 -2.53 -22.62
N LEU A 313 2.21 -2.39 -21.28
CA LEU A 313 1.47 -3.32 -20.44
C LEU A 313 -0.02 -3.33 -20.78
N LYS A 314 -0.61 -2.14 -20.98
CA LYS A 314 -2.01 -2.03 -21.40
C LYS A 314 -2.24 -2.68 -22.76
N LYS A 315 -1.38 -2.41 -23.75
CA LYS A 315 -1.43 -3.05 -25.08
C LYS A 315 -1.36 -4.57 -24.99
N LEU A 316 -0.42 -5.10 -24.21
CA LEU A 316 -0.27 -6.55 -24.02
C LEU A 316 -1.50 -7.18 -23.35
N ALA A 317 -2.05 -6.54 -22.32
CA ALA A 317 -3.25 -7.02 -21.66
C ALA A 317 -4.48 -7.01 -22.59
N VAL A 318 -4.66 -5.93 -23.37
CA VAL A 318 -5.73 -5.85 -24.38
C VAL A 318 -5.53 -6.91 -25.47
N ALA A 319 -4.30 -7.16 -25.92
CA ALA A 319 -4.00 -8.20 -26.90
C ALA A 319 -4.45 -9.59 -26.43
N VAL A 320 -4.18 -9.95 -25.16
CA VAL A 320 -4.63 -11.23 -24.58
C VAL A 320 -6.15 -11.32 -24.54
N GLU A 321 -6.83 -10.22 -24.19
CA GLU A 321 -8.30 -10.20 -24.17
C GLU A 321 -8.89 -10.25 -25.59
N CYS A 322 -8.22 -9.68 -26.61
CA CYS A 322 -8.63 -9.82 -28.02
C CYS A 322 -8.67 -11.30 -28.43
N PHE A 323 -7.62 -12.07 -28.14
CA PHE A 323 -7.62 -13.52 -28.43
C PHE A 323 -8.74 -14.26 -27.71
N HIS A 324 -8.98 -13.91 -26.44
CA HIS A 324 -10.05 -14.52 -25.66
C HIS A 324 -11.45 -14.19 -26.22
N LYS A 325 -11.73 -12.92 -26.52
CA LYS A 325 -13.02 -12.50 -27.03
C LYS A 325 -13.28 -13.02 -28.44
N ALA A 326 -12.24 -13.11 -29.28
CA ALA A 326 -12.32 -13.76 -30.58
C ALA A 326 -12.72 -15.23 -30.45
N SER A 327 -12.06 -15.98 -29.55
CA SER A 327 -12.38 -17.40 -29.37
C SER A 327 -13.82 -17.59 -28.91
N LEU A 328 -14.35 -16.72 -28.04
CA LEU A 328 -15.75 -16.79 -27.61
C LEU A 328 -16.74 -16.53 -28.75
N ILE A 329 -16.44 -15.59 -29.65
CA ILE A 329 -17.31 -15.33 -30.81
C ILE A 329 -17.38 -16.57 -31.72
N HIS A 330 -16.23 -17.18 -32.00
CA HIS A 330 -16.15 -18.36 -32.86
C HIS A 330 -16.80 -19.58 -32.18
N ASP A 331 -16.54 -19.78 -30.88
CA ASP A 331 -17.17 -20.83 -30.05
C ASP A 331 -18.70 -20.71 -30.05
N ASP A 332 -19.25 -19.50 -29.85
CA ASP A 332 -20.70 -19.27 -29.89
C ASP A 332 -21.30 -19.69 -31.25
N ILE A 333 -20.60 -19.40 -32.36
CA ILE A 333 -21.04 -19.79 -33.71
C ILE A 333 -20.97 -21.31 -33.89
N GLU A 334 -19.89 -21.93 -33.44
CA GLU A 334 -19.65 -23.38 -33.56
C GLU A 334 -20.69 -24.19 -32.77
N ASP A 335 -21.04 -23.74 -31.57
CA ASP A 335 -22.02 -24.37 -30.68
C ASP A 335 -23.48 -24.03 -31.06
N GLY A 336 -23.69 -22.98 -31.86
CA GLY A 336 -25.02 -22.48 -32.19
C GLY A 336 -25.73 -21.80 -31.02
N ASP A 337 -24.96 -21.24 -30.09
CA ASP A 337 -25.46 -20.63 -28.86
C ASP A 337 -26.09 -19.26 -29.13
N GLU A 338 -27.40 -19.11 -28.92
CA GLU A 338 -28.07 -17.80 -29.10
C GLU A 338 -27.81 -16.82 -27.92
N LEU A 339 -27.39 -17.34 -26.76
CA LEU A 339 -27.20 -16.58 -25.52
C LEU A 339 -25.90 -16.94 -24.81
N ARG A 340 -25.17 -15.94 -24.31
CA ARG A 340 -24.02 -16.10 -23.40
C ARG A 340 -24.17 -15.19 -22.18
N TYR A 341 -24.11 -15.78 -20.98
CA TYR A 341 -24.34 -15.09 -19.70
C TYR A 341 -25.66 -14.30 -19.63
N GLY A 342 -26.69 -14.74 -20.36
CA GLY A 342 -28.00 -14.09 -20.41
C GLY A 342 -28.11 -12.95 -21.42
N GLU A 343 -27.04 -12.62 -22.15
CA GLU A 343 -27.05 -11.68 -23.28
C GLU A 343 -27.03 -12.43 -24.61
N ARG A 344 -27.50 -11.79 -25.70
CA ARG A 344 -27.42 -12.39 -27.03
C ARG A 344 -25.97 -12.48 -27.50
N THR A 345 -25.64 -13.60 -28.14
CA THR A 345 -24.33 -13.78 -28.79
C THR A 345 -24.22 -12.90 -30.02
N LEU A 346 -22.98 -12.60 -30.42
CA LEU A 346 -22.75 -11.66 -31.53
C LEU A 346 -23.36 -12.16 -32.84
N HIS A 347 -23.31 -13.48 -33.10
CA HIS A 347 -23.89 -14.05 -34.31
C HIS A 347 -25.42 -14.07 -34.27
N ALA A 348 -26.03 -14.15 -33.09
CA ALA A 348 -27.47 -14.00 -32.94
C ALA A 348 -27.91 -12.55 -33.16
N GLU A 349 -27.09 -11.55 -32.79
CA GLU A 349 -27.39 -10.12 -32.98
C GLU A 349 -27.14 -9.65 -34.42
N GLU A 350 -25.97 -9.95 -34.98
CA GLU A 350 -25.45 -9.36 -36.24
C GLU A 350 -25.37 -10.37 -37.40
N GLY A 351 -25.67 -11.64 -37.13
CA GLY A 351 -25.54 -12.74 -38.09
C GLY A 351 -24.13 -13.36 -38.10
N VAL A 352 -24.08 -14.61 -38.53
CA VAL A 352 -22.83 -15.41 -38.60
C VAL A 352 -21.72 -14.72 -39.41
N PRO A 353 -21.95 -14.13 -40.60
CA PRO A 353 -20.87 -13.53 -41.39
C PRO A 353 -20.17 -12.36 -40.68
N VAL A 354 -20.94 -11.50 -40.00
CA VAL A 354 -20.39 -10.34 -39.29
C VAL A 354 -19.64 -10.79 -38.04
N ALA A 355 -20.23 -11.72 -37.27
CA ALA A 355 -19.60 -12.26 -36.08
C ALA A 355 -18.28 -12.97 -36.39
N LEU A 356 -18.26 -13.83 -37.42
CA LEU A 356 -17.05 -14.53 -37.86
C LEU A 356 -15.92 -13.54 -38.21
N ASN A 357 -16.24 -12.53 -39.03
CA ASN A 357 -15.28 -11.50 -39.43
C ASN A 357 -14.80 -10.62 -38.25
N ALA A 358 -15.68 -10.34 -37.27
CA ALA A 358 -15.29 -9.62 -36.06
C ALA A 358 -14.33 -10.44 -35.18
N GLY A 359 -14.52 -11.77 -35.09
CA GLY A 359 -13.58 -12.67 -34.43
C GLY A 359 -12.21 -12.65 -35.11
N ASP A 360 -12.16 -12.74 -36.44
CA ASP A 360 -10.92 -12.67 -37.22
C ASP A 360 -10.20 -11.33 -37.07
N PHE A 361 -10.97 -10.23 -37.05
CA PHE A 361 -10.43 -8.90 -36.78
C PHE A 361 -9.76 -8.83 -35.40
N LEU A 362 -10.40 -9.35 -34.34
CA LEU A 362 -9.83 -9.38 -33.00
C LEU A 362 -8.56 -10.26 -32.91
N LEU A 363 -8.50 -11.37 -33.64
CA LEU A 363 -7.28 -12.18 -33.74
C LEU A 363 -6.12 -11.37 -34.34
N GLY A 364 -6.39 -10.66 -35.45
CA GLY A 364 -5.41 -9.77 -36.08
C GLY A 364 -4.93 -8.66 -35.15
N GLU A 365 -5.86 -8.00 -34.44
CA GLU A 365 -5.56 -6.97 -33.45
C GLU A 365 -4.67 -7.49 -32.31
N GLY A 366 -4.94 -8.71 -31.80
CA GLY A 366 -4.10 -9.30 -30.75
C GLY A 366 -2.63 -9.43 -31.18
N TYR A 367 -2.36 -9.90 -32.40
CA TYR A 367 -1.00 -9.98 -32.92
C TYR A 367 -0.40 -8.60 -33.23
N ARG A 368 -1.18 -7.68 -33.80
CA ARG A 368 -0.74 -6.31 -34.11
C ARG A 368 -0.28 -5.58 -32.85
N LEU A 369 -1.08 -5.65 -31.78
CA LEU A 369 -0.78 -5.02 -30.50
C LEU A 369 0.53 -5.53 -29.87
N ILE A 370 0.80 -6.84 -29.94
CA ILE A 370 2.10 -7.40 -29.53
C ILE A 370 3.23 -6.88 -30.44
N GLY A 371 2.99 -6.82 -31.75
CA GLY A 371 3.93 -6.28 -32.73
C GLY A 371 4.30 -4.81 -32.52
N GLU A 372 3.46 -4.03 -31.85
CA GLU A 372 3.65 -2.60 -31.60
C GLU A 372 4.23 -2.26 -30.22
N LEU A 373 4.54 -3.27 -29.40
CA LEU A 373 5.16 -3.03 -28.10
C LEU A 373 6.54 -2.36 -28.27
N SER A 374 6.86 -1.40 -27.40
CA SER A 374 8.13 -0.68 -27.40
C SER A 374 9.19 -1.41 -26.55
N VAL A 375 9.35 -2.71 -26.80
CA VAL A 375 10.31 -3.60 -26.12
C VAL A 375 11.40 -4.08 -27.08
N ASP A 376 12.42 -4.77 -26.56
CA ASP A 376 13.46 -5.39 -27.38
C ASP A 376 12.83 -6.24 -28.51
N PRO A 377 13.26 -6.06 -29.78
CA PRO A 377 12.74 -6.85 -30.90
C PRO A 377 12.79 -8.36 -30.68
N ALA A 378 13.80 -8.89 -29.99
CA ALA A 378 13.90 -10.32 -29.69
C ALA A 378 12.75 -10.78 -28.78
N ILE A 379 12.44 -10.01 -27.73
CA ILE A 379 11.32 -10.28 -26.82
C ILE A 379 9.99 -10.25 -27.58
N LYS A 380 9.81 -9.27 -28.47
CA LYS A 380 8.60 -9.16 -29.29
C LYS A 380 8.40 -10.37 -30.21
N VAL A 381 9.48 -10.83 -30.86
CA VAL A 381 9.44 -12.03 -31.71
C VAL A 381 9.06 -13.26 -30.90
N GLU A 382 9.64 -13.43 -29.71
CA GLU A 382 9.31 -14.54 -28.81
C GLU A 382 7.85 -14.49 -28.36
N MET A 383 7.33 -13.31 -27.98
CA MET A 383 5.92 -13.14 -27.61
C MET A 383 4.97 -13.51 -28.76
N LEU A 384 5.28 -13.12 -30.00
CA LEU A 384 4.49 -13.48 -31.18
C LEU A 384 4.53 -14.99 -31.46
N GLN A 385 5.69 -15.64 -31.30
CA GLN A 385 5.82 -17.08 -31.44
C GLN A 385 4.99 -17.82 -30.38
N LEU A 386 5.02 -17.36 -29.13
CA LEU A 386 4.21 -17.93 -28.04
C LEU A 386 2.71 -17.74 -28.28
N ALA A 387 2.28 -16.54 -28.69
CA ALA A 387 0.88 -16.27 -29.01
C ALA A 387 0.39 -17.16 -30.17
N SER A 388 1.21 -17.30 -31.22
CA SER A 388 0.91 -18.15 -32.37
C SER A 388 0.82 -19.64 -31.99
N ALA A 389 1.78 -20.14 -31.21
CA ALA A 389 1.75 -21.51 -30.71
C ALA A 389 0.53 -21.78 -29.81
N GLY A 390 0.18 -20.82 -28.95
CA GLY A 390 -1.01 -20.87 -28.10
C GLY A 390 -2.30 -20.93 -28.92
N HIS A 391 -2.43 -20.07 -29.93
CA HIS A 391 -3.56 -20.09 -30.86
C HIS A 391 -3.68 -21.44 -31.59
N LEU A 392 -2.59 -21.96 -32.17
CA LEU A 392 -2.62 -23.28 -32.81
C LEU A 392 -3.02 -24.40 -31.85
N THR A 393 -2.61 -24.33 -30.59
CA THR A 393 -2.98 -25.30 -29.56
C THR A 393 -4.47 -25.21 -29.24
N LEU A 394 -5.01 -24.00 -29.08
CA LEU A 394 -6.43 -23.75 -28.88
C LEU A 394 -7.27 -24.33 -30.02
N SER A 395 -6.96 -23.97 -31.27
CA SER A 395 -7.74 -24.43 -32.43
C SER A 395 -7.70 -25.95 -32.61
N ARG A 396 -6.56 -26.60 -32.31
CA ARG A 396 -6.46 -28.07 -32.32
C ARG A 396 -7.29 -28.73 -31.22
N GLY A 397 -7.45 -28.06 -30.08
CA GLY A 397 -8.29 -28.51 -28.99
C GLY A 397 -9.77 -28.37 -29.32
N GLN A 398 -10.16 -27.23 -29.89
CA GLN A 398 -11.53 -26.90 -30.29
C GLN A 398 -12.04 -27.77 -31.44
N GLY A 399 -11.18 -28.06 -32.43
CA GLY A 399 -11.58 -28.85 -33.61
C GLY A 399 -11.74 -30.36 -33.36
N ARG A 400 -11.76 -30.83 -32.11
CA ARG A 400 -12.00 -32.23 -31.72
C ARG A 400 -13.38 -32.36 -31.11
#